data_AF-A0A0S9KE74-F1
#
_entry.id   AF-A0A0S9KE74-F1
#
_cell.length_a   1.000
_cell.length_b   1.000
_cell.length_c   1.000
_cell.angle_alpha   90.00
_cell.angle_beta   90.00
_cell.angle_gamma   90.00
#
_symmetry.space_group_name_H-M   'P 1'
#
loop_
_entity.id
_entity.type
_entity.pdbx_description
1 polymer ?
#
loop_
_entity_poly.entity_id
_entity_poly.type
_entity_poly.pdbx_seq_one_letter_code
_entity_poly.pdbx_strand_id
1 'polypeptide(L)'
;MNADTATIANKLTELDPSTIDSLIQVMGLVRAQSGLTEVQPVPEDPFALETAETRAYWDGISQRAEADTAQIAENIAAGRIYIHAGESNSSAVIHSVDCVSQRKELDRPAVWAQFEDRWRTDAHFNTNLQMSWVEPLLPTMVTLADIEDMPAYNACDRCDTSALAHRKKRRLFNVKPTSFHSLSRTHISRVFATLDGAVLGRAESITITADHTVLTFEDGATATGGKDDTLIMVPAKLEHEVIGQDA
;
A
#
# COMPACT_ATOMS: atom_id res chain seq x y z
N MET A 1 9.38 18.91 -8.55
CA MET A 1 8.37 19.87 -9.03
C MET A 1 7.09 19.09 -9.27
N ASN A 2 6.16 19.11 -8.32
CA ASN A 2 4.86 18.45 -8.48
C ASN A 2 3.98 19.37 -9.32
N ALA A 3 3.72 19.00 -10.57
CA ALA A 3 2.67 19.66 -11.33
C ALA A 3 1.34 19.30 -10.66
N ASP A 4 0.61 20.31 -10.17
CA ASP A 4 -0.74 20.16 -9.64
C ASP A 4 -1.62 19.50 -10.70
N THR A 5 -2.37 18.47 -10.30
CA THR A 5 -3.28 17.67 -11.13
C THR A 5 -4.25 18.54 -11.93
N ALA A 6 -4.63 19.72 -11.40
CA ALA A 6 -5.44 20.71 -12.13
C ALA A 6 -4.70 21.30 -13.35
N THR A 7 -3.38 21.53 -13.23
CA THR A 7 -2.52 21.98 -14.33
C THR A 7 -2.35 20.89 -15.38
N ILE A 8 -2.30 19.62 -14.96
CA ILE A 8 -2.23 18.48 -15.87
C ILE A 8 -3.54 18.32 -16.63
N ALA A 9 -4.70 18.38 -15.94
CA ALA A 9 -6.01 18.27 -16.56
C ALA A 9 -6.27 19.37 -17.60
N ASN A 10 -5.95 20.63 -17.28
CA ASN A 10 -6.08 21.73 -18.24
C ASN A 10 -5.17 21.54 -19.46
N LYS A 11 -3.91 21.14 -19.25
CA LYS A 11 -2.99 20.85 -20.36
C LYS A 11 -3.44 19.66 -21.21
N LEU A 12 -4.09 18.66 -20.62
CA LEU A 12 -4.66 17.53 -21.36
C LEU A 12 -5.85 17.95 -22.23
N THR A 13 -6.66 18.92 -21.80
CA THR A 13 -7.75 19.48 -22.64
C THR A 13 -7.26 20.34 -23.80
N GLU A 14 -6.02 20.82 -23.74
CA GLU A 14 -5.36 21.57 -24.81
C GLU A 14 -4.69 20.66 -25.86
N LEU A 15 -4.61 19.35 -25.62
CA LEU A 15 -4.05 18.40 -26.57
C LEU A 15 -5.07 18.02 -27.64
N ASP A 16 -4.58 17.87 -28.87
CA ASP A 16 -5.37 17.29 -29.95
C ASP A 16 -5.75 15.83 -29.60
N PRO A 17 -6.98 15.39 -29.91
CA PRO A 17 -7.45 14.02 -29.63
C PRO A 17 -6.50 12.91 -30.11
N SER A 18 -5.82 13.08 -31.24
CA SER A 18 -4.85 12.08 -31.73
C SER A 18 -3.58 12.00 -30.86
N THR A 19 -3.24 13.08 -30.18
CA THR A 19 -2.13 13.13 -29.21
C THR A 19 -2.53 12.45 -27.90
N ILE A 20 -3.80 12.56 -27.49
CA ILE A 20 -4.36 11.84 -26.35
C ILE A 20 -4.38 10.33 -26.63
N ASP A 21 -4.81 9.91 -27.82
CA ASP A 21 -4.80 8.50 -28.23
C ASP A 21 -3.39 7.92 -28.27
N SER A 22 -2.42 8.70 -28.74
CA SER A 22 -1.00 8.33 -28.74
C SER A 22 -0.45 8.21 -27.32
N LEU A 23 -0.84 9.10 -26.41
CA LEU A 23 -0.49 9.03 -24.98
C LEU A 23 -1.11 7.80 -24.31
N ILE A 24 -2.36 7.47 -24.60
CA ILE A 24 -3.04 6.26 -24.10
C ILE A 24 -2.31 5.00 -24.61
N GLN A 25 -1.93 4.95 -25.89
CA GLN A 25 -1.15 3.84 -26.43
C GLN A 25 0.22 3.72 -25.77
N VAL A 26 0.93 4.84 -25.58
CA VAL A 26 2.23 4.85 -24.91
C VAL A 26 2.10 4.43 -23.45
N MET A 27 1.08 4.92 -22.72
CA MET A 27 0.81 4.50 -21.34
C MET A 27 0.40 3.02 -21.25
N GLY A 28 -0.38 2.52 -22.21
CA GLY A 28 -0.72 1.11 -22.33
C GLY A 28 0.52 0.24 -22.58
N LEU A 29 1.44 0.70 -23.43
CA LEU A 29 2.74 0.07 -23.67
C LEU A 29 3.66 0.12 -22.44
N VAL A 30 3.72 1.26 -21.74
CA VAL A 30 4.48 1.38 -20.49
C VAL A 30 3.89 0.47 -19.41
N ARG A 31 2.57 0.32 -19.33
CA ARG A 31 1.91 -0.62 -18.39
C ARG A 31 2.18 -2.08 -18.74
N ALA A 32 2.22 -2.41 -20.03
CA ALA A 32 2.60 -3.73 -20.51
C ALA A 32 4.09 -4.03 -20.31
N GLN A 33 4.96 -3.02 -20.40
CA GLN A 33 6.40 -3.13 -20.18
C GLN A 33 6.80 -3.07 -18.71
N SER A 34 6.00 -2.41 -17.85
CA SER A 34 6.29 -2.30 -16.42
C SER A 34 5.97 -3.57 -15.63
N GLY A 35 5.45 -4.62 -16.28
CA GLY A 35 5.16 -5.89 -15.62
C GLY A 35 4.15 -5.77 -14.49
N LEU A 36 3.36 -4.67 -14.45
CA LEU A 36 2.26 -4.48 -13.52
C LEU A 36 1.18 -5.49 -13.89
N THR A 37 1.36 -6.69 -13.37
CA THR A 37 0.47 -7.82 -13.53
C THR A 37 -0.87 -7.37 -12.96
N GLU A 38 -1.88 -7.26 -13.81
CA GLU A 38 -3.26 -7.08 -13.35
C GLU A 38 -3.53 -8.19 -12.34
N VAL A 39 -3.76 -7.81 -11.08
CA VAL A 39 -4.02 -8.76 -10.00
C VAL A 39 -5.34 -9.42 -10.33
N GLN A 40 -5.28 -10.59 -10.96
CA GLN A 40 -6.44 -11.43 -11.20
C GLN A 40 -7.09 -11.69 -9.84
N PRO A 41 -8.40 -11.44 -9.69
CA PRO A 41 -9.08 -11.70 -8.44
C PRO A 41 -8.90 -13.17 -8.09
N VAL A 42 -8.41 -13.45 -6.87
CA VAL A 42 -8.25 -14.82 -6.40
C VAL A 42 -9.64 -15.46 -6.36
N PRO A 43 -9.86 -16.61 -7.04
CA PRO A 43 -11.13 -17.31 -6.97
C PRO A 43 -11.51 -17.59 -5.51
N GLU A 44 -12.76 -17.26 -5.13
CA GLU A 44 -13.22 -17.31 -3.74
C GLU A 44 -13.20 -18.72 -3.13
N ASP A 45 -13.28 -19.76 -3.96
CA ASP A 45 -13.34 -21.14 -3.51
C ASP A 45 -12.41 -22.07 -4.34
N PRO A 46 -11.33 -22.63 -3.73
CA PRO A 46 -10.51 -23.66 -4.35
C PRO A 46 -11.25 -24.99 -4.58
N PHE A 47 -12.41 -25.20 -3.96
CA PHE A 47 -13.28 -26.37 -4.12
C PHE A 47 -14.34 -26.18 -5.22
N ALA A 48 -14.66 -24.94 -5.60
CA ALA A 48 -15.51 -24.62 -6.73
C ALA A 48 -14.72 -24.70 -8.05
N LEU A 49 -14.04 -25.83 -8.30
CA LEU A 49 -13.34 -26.18 -9.56
C LEU A 49 -14.32 -26.33 -10.75
N GLU A 50 -15.35 -25.50 -10.80
CA GLU A 50 -16.47 -25.52 -11.74
C GLU A 50 -16.02 -25.08 -13.15
N THR A 51 -14.95 -24.29 -13.25
CA THR A 51 -14.43 -23.79 -14.54
C THR A 51 -12.98 -24.23 -14.79
N ALA A 52 -12.60 -24.31 -16.07
CA ALA A 52 -11.21 -24.58 -16.48
C ALA A 52 -10.25 -23.45 -16.04
N GLU A 53 -10.75 -22.23 -15.93
CA GLU A 53 -10.00 -21.04 -15.48
C GLU A 53 -9.65 -21.14 -14.00
N THR A 54 -10.59 -21.52 -13.13
CA THR A 54 -10.33 -21.75 -11.71
C THR A 54 -9.29 -22.85 -11.53
N ARG A 55 -9.39 -23.94 -12.30
CA ARG A 55 -8.41 -25.05 -12.24
C ARG A 55 -7.01 -24.61 -12.69
N ALA A 56 -6.91 -23.90 -13.81
CA ALA A 56 -5.64 -23.36 -14.29
C ALA A 56 -5.02 -22.34 -13.30
N TYR A 57 -5.84 -21.55 -12.61
CA TYR A 57 -5.36 -20.66 -11.54
C TYR A 57 -4.66 -21.45 -10.42
N TRP A 58 -5.32 -22.46 -9.86
CA TRP A 58 -4.78 -23.25 -8.75
C TRP A 58 -3.61 -24.13 -9.17
N ASP A 59 -3.64 -24.73 -10.37
CA ASP A 59 -2.53 -25.52 -10.92
C ASP A 59 -1.26 -24.68 -11.13
N GLY A 60 -1.40 -23.37 -11.39
CA GLY A 60 -0.30 -22.44 -11.59
C GLY A 60 0.38 -21.92 -10.31
N ILE A 61 -0.09 -22.29 -9.12
CA ILE A 61 0.44 -21.75 -7.85
C ILE A 61 1.92 -22.07 -7.65
N SER A 62 2.34 -23.31 -7.86
CA SER A 62 3.72 -23.71 -7.63
C SER A 62 4.71 -22.96 -8.53
N GLN A 63 4.31 -22.67 -9.77
CA GLN A 63 5.13 -21.85 -10.68
C GLN A 63 5.20 -20.38 -10.21
N ARG A 64 4.09 -19.82 -9.71
CA ARG A 64 4.10 -18.48 -9.10
C ARG A 64 4.94 -18.42 -7.84
N ALA A 65 4.93 -19.45 -7.01
CA ALA A 65 5.78 -19.57 -5.84
C ALA A 65 7.28 -19.47 -6.17
N GLU A 66 7.70 -20.14 -7.24
CA GLU A 66 9.07 -20.10 -7.72
C GLU A 66 9.43 -18.71 -8.27
N ALA A 67 8.53 -18.08 -9.04
CA ALA A 67 8.70 -16.72 -9.53
C ALA A 67 8.80 -15.70 -8.37
N ASP A 68 7.94 -15.81 -7.35
CA ASP A 68 8.00 -14.96 -6.15
C ASP A 68 9.35 -15.11 -5.44
N THR A 69 9.86 -16.34 -5.33
CA THR A 69 11.16 -16.63 -4.69
C THR A 69 12.30 -15.99 -5.47
N ALA A 70 12.27 -16.07 -6.80
CA ALA A 70 13.25 -15.40 -7.65
C ALA A 70 13.19 -13.88 -7.46
N GLN A 71 11.98 -13.30 -7.42
CA GLN A 71 11.80 -11.87 -7.21
C GLN A 71 12.31 -11.40 -5.84
N ILE A 72 12.09 -12.20 -4.79
CA ILE A 72 12.63 -11.94 -3.44
C ILE A 72 14.16 -11.99 -3.46
N ALA A 73 14.75 -12.98 -4.12
CA ALA A 73 16.20 -13.08 -4.25
C ALA A 73 16.80 -11.88 -5.01
N GLU A 74 16.14 -11.43 -6.08
CA GLU A 74 16.52 -10.20 -6.81
C GLU A 74 16.43 -8.96 -5.91
N ASN A 75 15.37 -8.82 -5.11
CA ASN A 75 15.22 -7.72 -4.17
C ASN A 75 16.34 -7.71 -3.12
N ILE A 76 16.70 -8.87 -2.58
CA ILE A 76 17.82 -9.00 -1.64
C ILE A 76 19.13 -8.61 -2.32
N ALA A 77 19.38 -9.10 -3.54
CA ALA A 77 20.56 -8.73 -4.32
C ALA A 77 20.63 -7.23 -4.64
N ALA A 78 19.47 -6.57 -4.78
CA ALA A 78 19.34 -5.12 -4.94
C ALA A 78 19.45 -4.33 -3.62
N GLY A 79 19.71 -4.98 -2.48
CA GLY A 79 19.88 -4.32 -1.18
C GLY A 79 18.59 -4.03 -0.42
N ARG A 80 17.44 -4.55 -0.88
CA ARG A 80 16.15 -4.48 -0.16
C ARG A 80 16.10 -5.56 0.91
N ILE A 81 16.90 -5.39 1.96
CA ILE A 81 17.13 -6.39 3.01
C ILE A 81 16.19 -6.24 4.21
N TYR A 82 15.17 -5.39 4.11
CA TYR A 82 14.16 -5.22 5.13
C TYR A 82 12.76 -5.47 4.60
N ILE A 83 11.86 -5.90 5.47
CA ILE A 83 10.45 -6.15 5.19
C ILE A 83 9.61 -5.17 5.99
N HIS A 84 8.71 -4.48 5.30
CA HIS A 84 7.77 -3.54 5.86
C HIS A 84 6.41 -4.23 6.10
N ALA A 85 6.14 -4.60 7.35
CA ALA A 85 4.90 -5.27 7.73
C ALA A 85 3.88 -4.30 8.32
N GLY A 86 2.66 -4.26 7.76
CA GLY A 86 1.50 -3.57 8.35
C GLY A 86 1.31 -2.10 7.93
N GLU A 87 1.36 -1.83 6.62
CA GLU A 87 1.21 -0.50 5.99
C GLU A 87 0.02 0.35 6.47
N SER A 88 -1.08 -0.29 6.89
CA SER A 88 -2.33 0.39 7.23
C SER A 88 -2.45 0.83 8.70
N ASN A 89 -1.44 0.58 9.55
CA ASN A 89 -1.50 0.90 10.97
C ASN A 89 -0.43 1.93 11.37
N SER A 90 -0.69 2.67 12.46
CA SER A 90 0.26 3.61 13.09
C SER A 90 1.54 2.94 13.66
N SER A 91 1.78 1.68 13.32
CA SER A 91 2.78 0.80 13.88
C SER A 91 3.31 -0.20 12.84
N ALA A 92 3.57 0.26 11.61
CA ALA A 92 4.41 -0.48 10.68
C ALA A 92 5.65 -1.05 11.40
N VAL A 93 5.93 -2.33 11.19
CA VAL A 93 7.08 -3.01 11.81
C VAL A 93 8.08 -3.37 10.73
N ILE A 94 9.31 -2.92 10.90
CA ILE A 94 10.45 -3.24 10.04
C ILE A 94 11.14 -4.49 10.56
N HIS A 95 11.25 -5.49 9.71
CA HIS A 95 11.99 -6.71 9.97
C HIS A 95 13.21 -6.78 9.04
N SER A 96 14.30 -7.39 9.50
CA SER A 96 15.35 -7.86 8.57
C SER A 96 14.82 -9.08 7.79
N VAL A 97 15.32 -9.32 6.58
CA VAL A 97 15.04 -10.54 5.81
C VAL A 97 15.44 -11.82 6.56
N ASP A 98 16.40 -11.75 7.47
CA ASP A 98 16.81 -12.91 8.29
C ASP A 98 15.85 -13.17 9.48
N CYS A 99 14.79 -12.38 9.61
CA CYS A 99 13.92 -12.47 10.77
C CYS A 99 13.08 -13.74 10.75
N VAL A 100 13.23 -14.57 11.78
CA VAL A 100 12.55 -15.87 11.90
C VAL A 100 11.03 -15.75 11.79
N SER A 101 10.44 -14.65 12.29
CA SER A 101 8.99 -14.41 12.20
C SER A 101 8.50 -14.15 10.78
N GLN A 102 9.38 -13.68 9.89
CA GLN A 102 9.06 -13.35 8.49
C GLN A 102 9.50 -14.45 7.52
N ARG A 103 10.11 -15.53 7.99
CA ARG A 103 10.55 -16.64 7.15
C ARG A 103 9.43 -17.22 6.28
N LYS A 104 8.20 -17.22 6.78
CA LYS A 104 7.03 -17.68 6.01
C LYS A 104 6.72 -16.76 4.83
N GLU A 105 6.97 -15.46 4.94
CA GLU A 105 6.74 -14.55 3.81
C GLU A 105 7.83 -14.66 2.74
N LEU A 106 9.02 -15.12 3.11
CA LEU A 106 10.16 -15.27 2.20
C LEU A 106 10.27 -16.66 1.57
N ASP A 107 9.93 -17.72 2.30
CA ASP A 107 9.95 -19.11 1.84
C ASP A 107 8.59 -19.48 1.21
N ARG A 108 8.34 -18.89 0.03
CA ARG A 108 7.08 -19.07 -0.71
C ARG A 108 6.80 -20.55 -1.02
N PRO A 109 7.75 -21.36 -1.51
CA PRO A 109 7.48 -22.77 -1.79
C PRO A 109 7.03 -23.53 -0.55
N ALA A 110 7.62 -23.27 0.62
CA ALA A 110 7.21 -23.93 1.86
C ALA A 110 5.82 -23.49 2.35
N VAL A 111 5.43 -22.22 2.15
CA VAL A 111 4.08 -21.74 2.47
C VAL A 111 3.05 -22.37 1.55
N TRP A 112 3.35 -22.44 0.26
CA TRP A 112 2.46 -23.05 -0.72
C TRP A 112 2.30 -24.55 -0.52
N ALA A 113 3.38 -25.26 -0.19
CA ALA A 113 3.30 -26.69 0.16
C ALA A 113 2.44 -26.92 1.41
N GLN A 114 2.53 -26.05 2.43
CA GLN A 114 1.67 -26.13 3.62
C GLN A 114 0.20 -25.82 3.29
N PHE A 115 -0.05 -24.87 2.40
CA PHE A 115 -1.39 -24.58 1.91
C PHE A 115 -1.97 -25.79 1.17
N GLU A 116 -1.21 -26.36 0.22
CA GLU A 116 -1.60 -27.51 -0.59
C GLU A 116 -1.85 -28.77 0.27
N ASP A 117 -0.98 -29.06 1.23
CA ASP A 117 -1.14 -30.18 2.17
C ASP A 117 -2.42 -30.05 3.00
N ARG A 118 -2.68 -28.86 3.57
CA ARG A 118 -3.92 -28.62 4.33
C ARG A 118 -5.15 -28.65 3.44
N TRP A 119 -5.06 -28.12 2.23
CA TRP A 119 -6.12 -28.19 1.22
C TRP A 119 -6.49 -29.65 0.89
N ARG A 120 -5.50 -30.53 0.76
CA ARG A 120 -5.72 -31.95 0.42
C ARG A 120 -6.21 -32.80 1.60
N THR A 121 -5.90 -32.43 2.84
CA THR A 121 -6.11 -33.27 4.03
C THR A 121 -7.28 -32.84 4.92
N ASP A 122 -7.73 -31.60 4.84
CA ASP A 122 -8.79 -31.05 5.70
C ASP A 122 -10.07 -30.77 4.90
N ALA A 123 -11.06 -31.66 5.01
CA ALA A 123 -12.38 -31.51 4.37
C ALA A 123 -13.22 -30.35 4.95
N HIS A 124 -12.80 -29.78 6.08
CA HIS A 124 -13.40 -28.61 6.72
C HIS A 124 -12.46 -27.41 6.68
N PHE A 125 -11.49 -27.41 5.74
CA PHE A 125 -10.66 -26.25 5.43
C PHE A 125 -11.55 -25.10 4.95
N ASN A 126 -12.14 -24.41 5.91
CA ASN A 126 -12.94 -23.23 5.71
C ASN A 126 -11.95 -22.13 5.31
N THR A 127 -12.26 -21.42 4.23
CA THR A 127 -11.53 -20.30 3.59
C THR A 127 -11.17 -19.12 4.53
N ASN A 128 -11.37 -19.28 5.84
CA ASN A 128 -10.88 -18.41 6.91
C ASN A 128 -9.39 -18.57 7.22
N LEU A 129 -8.69 -19.47 6.52
CA LEU A 129 -7.25 -19.29 6.39
C LEU A 129 -7.07 -17.98 5.64
N GLN A 130 -6.71 -16.93 6.41
CA GLN A 130 -6.68 -15.54 5.93
C GLN A 130 -6.09 -15.56 4.53
N MET A 131 -6.88 -15.15 3.54
CA MET A 131 -6.45 -15.09 2.14
C MET A 131 -5.11 -14.36 2.00
N SER A 132 -4.71 -13.53 2.97
CA SER A 132 -3.35 -12.99 3.09
C SER A 132 -2.20 -14.01 3.10
N TRP A 133 -2.43 -15.30 3.37
CA TRP A 133 -1.42 -16.36 3.33
C TRP A 133 -1.32 -17.02 1.95
N VAL A 134 -2.35 -16.85 1.12
CA VAL A 134 -2.59 -17.52 -0.17
C VAL A 134 -2.66 -16.49 -1.29
N GLU A 135 -2.77 -15.21 -0.98
CA GLU A 135 -2.61 -14.15 -1.95
C GLU A 135 -1.12 -14.05 -2.29
N PRO A 136 -0.77 -13.94 -3.59
CA PRO A 136 0.58 -13.63 -4.03
C PRO A 136 0.93 -12.16 -3.73
N LEU A 137 0.74 -11.74 -2.48
CA LEU A 137 1.25 -10.47 -2.01
C LEU A 137 2.69 -10.74 -1.61
N LEU A 138 3.61 -10.44 -2.54
CA LEU A 138 5.03 -10.35 -2.22
C LEU A 138 5.19 -9.44 -1.00
N PRO A 139 6.08 -9.79 -0.05
CA PRO A 139 6.36 -8.90 1.06
C PRO A 139 6.85 -7.55 0.53
N THR A 140 6.42 -6.45 1.16
CA THR A 140 6.95 -5.12 0.83
C THR A 140 8.41 -5.05 1.29
N MET A 141 9.34 -5.30 0.37
CA MET A 141 10.78 -5.27 0.63
C MET A 141 11.35 -3.88 0.37
N VAL A 142 12.10 -3.34 1.32
CA VAL A 142 12.60 -1.96 1.32
C VAL A 142 14.09 -1.89 1.65
N THR A 143 14.74 -0.84 1.18
CA THR A 143 16.15 -0.54 1.51
C THR A 143 16.27 0.21 2.83
N LEU A 144 17.50 0.39 3.32
CA LEU A 144 17.77 1.26 4.48
C LEU A 144 17.32 2.70 4.23
N ALA A 145 17.63 3.24 3.04
CA ALA A 145 17.27 4.61 2.67
C ALA A 145 15.74 4.82 2.69
N ASP A 146 14.99 3.87 2.12
CA ASP A 146 13.53 3.91 2.14
C ASP A 146 12.98 3.98 3.58
N ILE A 147 13.55 3.22 4.52
CA ILE A 147 13.14 3.20 5.93
C ILE A 147 13.47 4.52 6.63
N GLU A 148 14.63 5.10 6.34
CA GLU A 148 15.05 6.37 6.93
C GLU A 148 14.11 7.51 6.52
N ASP A 149 13.60 7.46 5.30
CA ASP A 149 12.62 8.41 4.77
C ASP A 149 11.20 8.19 5.32
N MET A 150 10.87 7.00 5.85
CA MET A 150 9.53 6.73 6.39
C MET A 150 9.17 7.67 7.55
N PRO A 151 7.95 8.23 7.61
CA PRO A 151 7.56 9.14 8.69
C PRO A 151 7.46 8.46 10.06
N ALA A 152 7.17 7.16 10.09
CA ALA A 152 7.09 6.38 11.32
C ALA A 152 7.26 4.89 11.07
N TYR A 153 7.89 4.22 12.03
CA TYR A 153 8.02 2.76 12.06
C TYR A 153 8.43 2.28 13.45
N ASN A 154 8.33 0.98 13.67
CA ASN A 154 9.01 0.28 14.76
C ASN A 154 9.96 -0.74 14.16
N ALA A 155 11.20 -0.78 14.62
CA ALA A 155 12.05 -1.92 14.34
C ALA A 155 11.53 -3.13 15.13
N CYS A 156 11.56 -4.31 14.54
CA CYS A 156 11.22 -5.53 15.25
C CYS A 156 12.25 -5.78 16.36
N ASP A 157 11.77 -6.05 17.57
CA ASP A 157 12.64 -6.24 18.73
C ASP A 157 13.48 -7.52 18.72
N ARG A 158 13.22 -8.41 17.76
CA ARG A 158 13.85 -9.74 17.65
C ARG A 158 14.83 -9.86 16.49
N CYS A 159 14.78 -8.97 15.50
CA CYS A 159 15.67 -9.04 14.35
C CYS A 159 16.89 -8.14 14.59
N ASP A 160 18.01 -8.45 13.93
CA ASP A 160 19.10 -7.47 13.83
C ASP A 160 18.65 -6.32 12.93
N THR A 161 18.46 -5.16 13.54
CA THR A 161 18.08 -3.89 12.91
C THR A 161 19.05 -2.79 13.32
N SER A 162 20.28 -3.17 13.71
CA SER A 162 21.29 -2.27 14.24
C SER A 162 21.75 -1.20 13.25
N ALA A 163 21.60 -1.44 11.95
CA ALA A 163 21.89 -0.46 10.91
C ALA A 163 20.83 0.66 10.78
N LEU A 164 19.65 0.53 11.41
CA LEU A 164 18.65 1.59 11.41
C LEU A 164 19.07 2.73 12.35
N ALA A 165 18.97 3.98 11.90
CA ALA A 165 19.26 5.16 12.71
C ALA A 165 18.40 5.25 13.99
N HIS A 166 17.17 4.73 13.93
CA HIS A 166 16.25 4.70 15.06
C HIS A 166 15.60 3.32 15.17
N ARG A 167 15.44 2.82 16.41
CA ARG A 167 14.59 1.64 16.64
C ARG A 167 13.11 1.94 16.54
N LYS A 168 12.74 3.22 16.61
CA LYS A 168 11.36 3.66 16.64
C LYS A 168 11.29 5.10 16.14
N LYS A 169 10.57 5.31 15.04
CA LYS A 169 10.22 6.63 14.51
C LYS A 169 8.72 6.83 14.72
N ARG A 170 8.32 8.02 15.16
CA ARG A 170 6.94 8.37 15.47
C ARG A 170 6.55 9.61 14.68
N ARG A 171 5.34 9.60 14.12
CA ARG A 171 4.74 10.79 13.54
C ARG A 171 4.51 11.82 14.63
N LEU A 172 4.51 13.09 14.24
CA LEU A 172 4.09 14.19 15.11
C LEU A 172 2.72 13.89 15.75
N PHE A 173 1.79 13.44 14.91
CA PHE A 173 0.49 12.94 15.33
C PHE A 173 0.48 11.41 15.33
N ASN A 174 0.64 10.81 16.50
CA ASN A 174 0.65 9.36 16.67
C ASN A 174 -0.78 8.75 16.63
N VAL A 175 -1.45 8.89 15.49
CA VAL A 175 -2.78 8.33 15.21
C VAL A 175 -2.76 7.47 13.96
N LYS A 176 -3.76 6.58 13.84
CA LYS A 176 -3.93 5.77 12.64
C LYS A 176 -4.20 6.70 11.44
N PRO A 177 -3.44 6.57 10.33
CA PRO A 177 -3.77 7.32 9.12
C PRO A 177 -5.18 7.00 8.61
N THR A 178 -5.85 8.02 8.11
CA THR A 178 -7.15 7.94 7.48
C THR A 178 -6.96 7.84 5.97
N SER A 179 -7.52 6.80 5.34
CA SER A 179 -7.50 6.67 3.88
C SER A 179 -8.39 7.73 3.23
N PHE A 180 -7.96 8.29 2.10
CA PHE A 180 -8.76 9.22 1.33
C PHE A 180 -10.14 8.64 0.97
N HIS A 181 -10.21 7.36 0.61
CA HIS A 181 -11.47 6.69 0.27
C HIS A 181 -12.42 6.49 1.45
N SER A 182 -11.94 6.60 2.69
CA SER A 182 -12.77 6.53 3.89
C SER A 182 -13.37 7.88 4.30
N LEU A 183 -12.94 8.96 3.64
CA LEU A 183 -13.44 10.29 3.91
C LEU A 183 -14.90 10.42 3.45
N SER A 184 -15.63 11.28 4.14
CA SER A 184 -17.06 11.48 3.95
C SER A 184 -17.48 12.79 4.59
N ARG A 185 -18.71 13.23 4.38
CA ARG A 185 -19.24 14.49 4.93
C ARG A 185 -19.10 14.62 6.45
N THR A 186 -18.99 13.53 7.20
CA THR A 186 -18.78 13.58 8.67
C THR A 186 -17.39 14.10 9.06
N HIS A 187 -16.47 14.17 8.10
CA HIS A 187 -15.10 14.63 8.30
C HIS A 187 -14.91 16.11 7.91
N ILE A 188 -15.97 16.78 7.47
CA ILE A 188 -15.95 18.24 7.28
C ILE A 188 -15.74 18.91 8.64
N SER A 189 -15.09 20.08 8.62
CA SER A 189 -14.67 20.84 9.79
C SER A 189 -13.63 20.12 10.66
N ARG A 190 -13.02 19.02 10.22
CA ARG A 190 -11.87 18.40 10.89
C ARG A 190 -10.57 18.98 10.35
N VAL A 191 -9.53 19.03 11.19
CA VAL A 191 -8.18 19.43 10.77
C VAL A 191 -7.42 18.22 10.25
N PHE A 192 -6.73 18.41 9.14
CA PHE A 192 -5.90 17.38 8.52
C PHE A 192 -4.44 17.79 8.45
N ALA A 193 -3.56 16.80 8.40
CA ALA A 193 -2.13 16.94 8.23
C ALA A 193 -1.59 15.82 7.33
N THR A 194 -0.43 16.06 6.72
CA THR A 194 0.34 15.02 6.02
C THR A 194 0.85 13.97 7.01
N LEU A 195 1.34 12.84 6.49
CA LEU A 195 1.92 11.78 7.33
C LEU A 195 3.19 12.25 8.06
N ASP A 196 3.89 13.25 7.51
CA ASP A 196 5.06 13.89 8.10
C ASP A 196 4.70 14.94 9.16
N GLY A 197 3.42 15.28 9.27
CA GLY A 197 2.90 16.22 10.28
C GLY A 197 2.71 17.64 9.80
N ALA A 198 2.92 17.94 8.52
CA ALA A 198 2.60 19.26 7.97
C ALA A 198 1.08 19.46 7.95
N VAL A 199 0.61 20.54 8.57
CA VAL A 199 -0.82 20.81 8.71
C VAL A 199 -1.37 21.29 7.37
N LEU A 200 -2.44 20.65 6.90
CA LEU A 200 -3.11 21.00 5.65
C LEU A 200 -4.24 22.02 5.88
N GLY A 201 -4.82 22.02 7.08
CA GLY A 201 -5.89 22.94 7.46
C GLY A 201 -7.19 22.23 7.81
N ARG A 202 -8.24 23.01 8.05
CA ARG A 202 -9.58 22.51 8.34
C ARG A 202 -10.34 22.25 7.05
N ALA A 203 -10.87 21.04 6.88
CA ALA A 203 -11.62 20.69 5.68
C ALA A 203 -12.95 21.44 5.63
N GLU A 204 -13.18 22.16 4.54
CA GLU A 204 -14.44 22.84 4.24
C GLU A 204 -15.36 21.96 3.39
N SER A 205 -14.79 21.23 2.41
CA SER A 205 -15.55 20.33 1.55
C SER A 205 -14.77 19.06 1.18
N ILE A 206 -15.53 18.02 0.85
CA ILE A 206 -15.00 16.72 0.41
C ILE A 206 -15.80 16.28 -0.81
N THR A 207 -15.08 16.10 -1.93
CA THR A 207 -15.63 15.63 -3.20
C THR A 207 -15.08 14.24 -3.47
N ILE A 208 -15.97 13.25 -3.56
CA ILE A 208 -15.59 11.86 -3.82
C ILE A 208 -15.96 11.54 -5.27
N THR A 209 -14.98 11.07 -6.04
CA THR A 209 -15.17 10.56 -7.40
C THR A 209 -14.94 9.04 -7.44
N ALA A 210 -15.04 8.42 -8.62
CA ALA A 210 -14.75 7.00 -8.78
C ALA A 210 -13.27 6.68 -8.49
N ASP A 211 -12.35 7.59 -8.84
CA ASP A 211 -10.91 7.31 -8.84
C ASP A 211 -10.17 7.99 -7.69
N HIS A 212 -10.70 9.10 -7.18
CA HIS A 212 -10.03 9.91 -6.15
C HIS A 212 -11.00 10.69 -5.27
N THR A 213 -10.49 11.14 -4.13
CA THR A 213 -11.17 12.06 -3.22
C THR A 213 -10.40 13.37 -3.17
N VAL A 214 -11.12 14.49 -3.27
CA VAL A 214 -10.60 15.86 -3.15
C VAL A 214 -11.09 16.47 -1.84
N LEU A 215 -10.15 16.90 -1.00
CA LEU A 215 -10.36 17.76 0.16
C LEU A 215 -10.11 19.20 -0.24
N THR A 216 -11.01 20.11 0.14
CA THR A 216 -10.78 21.55 0.06
C THR A 216 -10.73 22.10 1.48
N PHE A 217 -9.73 22.92 1.78
CA PHE A 217 -9.51 23.52 3.10
C PHE A 217 -10.00 24.97 3.15
N GLU A 218 -10.17 25.52 4.36
CA GLU A 218 -10.69 26.88 4.59
C GLU A 218 -9.87 28.01 3.92
N ASP A 219 -8.59 27.78 3.63
CA ASP A 219 -7.70 28.71 2.91
C ASP A 219 -7.81 28.59 1.39
N GLY A 220 -8.66 27.69 0.88
CA GLY A 220 -8.84 27.38 -0.53
C GLY A 220 -7.82 26.39 -1.08
N ALA A 221 -6.86 25.91 -0.28
CA ALA A 221 -5.95 24.84 -0.70
C ALA A 221 -6.71 23.53 -0.88
N THR A 222 -6.16 22.65 -1.72
CA THR A 222 -6.75 21.34 -1.99
C THR A 222 -5.74 20.22 -1.78
N ALA A 223 -6.24 19.06 -1.35
CA ALA A 223 -5.50 17.80 -1.33
C ALA A 223 -6.30 16.73 -2.05
N THR A 224 -5.65 16.02 -2.97
CA THR A 224 -6.26 14.96 -3.77
C THR A 224 -5.53 13.65 -3.50
N GLY A 225 -6.28 12.58 -3.30
CA GLY A 225 -5.73 11.25 -3.07
C GLY A 225 -6.65 10.12 -3.54
N GLY A 226 -6.04 9.04 -4.01
CA GLY A 226 -6.69 7.81 -4.44
C GLY A 226 -6.89 6.80 -3.30
N LYS A 227 -7.03 5.52 -3.66
CA LYS A 227 -7.31 4.42 -2.73
C LYS A 227 -6.20 4.18 -1.71
N ASP A 228 -4.96 4.27 -2.17
CA ASP A 228 -3.78 3.94 -1.38
C ASP A 228 -3.21 5.17 -0.64
N ASP A 229 -3.73 6.36 -0.98
CA ASP A 229 -3.33 7.59 -0.31
C ASP A 229 -3.99 7.71 1.06
N THR A 230 -3.20 8.18 2.02
CA THR A 230 -3.65 8.38 3.39
C THR A 230 -3.12 9.69 3.96
N LEU A 231 -3.82 10.19 4.97
CA LEU A 231 -3.49 11.43 5.66
C LEU A 231 -3.81 11.31 7.15
N ILE A 232 -3.40 12.30 7.94
CA ILE A 232 -3.70 12.33 9.36
C ILE A 232 -4.89 13.25 9.62
N MET A 233 -5.96 12.70 10.20
CA MET A 233 -6.95 13.52 10.87
C MET A 233 -6.42 13.90 12.27
N VAL A 234 -6.16 15.18 12.49
CA VAL A 234 -5.63 15.66 13.76
C VAL A 234 -6.66 15.44 14.88
N PRO A 235 -6.26 14.89 16.04
CA PRO A 235 -7.16 14.70 17.17
C PRO A 235 -7.79 16.02 17.62
N ALA A 236 -9.09 16.04 17.92
CA ALA A 236 -9.83 17.24 18.34
C ALA A 236 -9.14 18.02 19.47
N LYS A 237 -8.58 17.32 20.45
CA LYS A 237 -7.85 17.91 21.58
C LYS A 237 -6.59 18.69 21.19
N LEU A 238 -6.01 18.41 20.02
CA LEU A 238 -4.79 19.05 19.50
C LEU A 238 -5.11 20.10 18.44
N GLU A 239 -6.33 20.18 17.92
CA GLU A 239 -6.67 21.12 16.83
C GLU A 239 -6.42 22.58 17.22
N HIS A 240 -6.73 22.95 18.46
CA HIS A 240 -6.52 24.33 18.94
C HIS A 240 -5.04 24.69 19.06
N GLU A 241 -4.19 23.74 19.42
CA GLU A 241 -2.74 23.94 19.55
C GLU A 241 -2.07 24.09 18.19
N VAL A 242 -2.59 23.38 17.19
CA VAL A 242 -1.99 23.27 15.86
C VAL A 242 -2.43 24.44 14.95
N ILE A 243 -3.68 24.91 15.05
CA ILE A 243 -4.14 26.08 14.29
C ILE A 243 -3.62 27.39 14.90
N GLY A 244 -3.39 27.42 16.22
CA GLY A 244 -2.94 28.63 16.93
C GLY A 244 -1.45 28.95 16.78
N GLN A 245 -0.67 28.14 16.06
CA GLN A 245 0.77 28.35 15.88
C GLN A 245 1.12 29.25 14.68
N ASP A 246 0.17 29.52 13.79
CA ASP A 246 0.34 30.36 12.59
C ASP A 246 -0.51 31.65 12.61
N ALA A 247 -1.05 32.05 13.77
CA ALA A 247 -1.84 33.27 13.96
C ALA A 247 -1.06 34.39 14.67
#